data_AF-A0A947QUR4-F1
#
_entry.id   AF-A0A947QUR4-F1
#
_cell.length_a   1.000
_cell.length_b   1.000
_cell.length_c   1.000
_cell.angle_alpha   90.00
_cell.angle_beta   90.00
_cell.angle_gamma   90.00
#
_symmetry.space_group_name_H-M   'P 1'
#
loop_
_entity.id
_entity.type
_entity.pdbx_description
1 polymer ?
#
loop_
_entity_poly.entity_id
_entity_poly.type
_entity_poly.pdbx_seq_one_letter_code
_entity_poly.pdbx_strand_id
1 'polypeptide(L)'
;MFNLISQAQAQVASQGGCNPGEGGLNLGDCLQLSDSTHVSSKYSSLSFLVNLVVRNVFVIAGIGLFIMFFVAGFQFIAKGKQGIEDAKQTATAAVLGFVIMFCAYWIVQLVKYITDTNILL
;
A
#
# COMPACT_ATOMS: atom_id res chain seq x y z
N MET A 1 -12.65 -13.06 42.61
CA MET A 1 -11.18 -12.92 42.72
C MET A 1 -10.42 -14.08 42.03
N PHE A 2 -11.00 -14.77 41.03
CA PHE A 2 -10.42 -15.97 40.40
C PHE A 2 -10.26 -15.85 38.87
N ASN A 3 -10.51 -14.67 38.28
CA ASN A 3 -10.59 -14.49 36.82
C ASN A 3 -9.37 -13.80 36.18
N LEU A 4 -8.31 -13.56 36.97
CA LEU A 4 -7.12 -12.81 36.52
C LEU A 4 -5.97 -13.71 36.03
N ILE A 5 -5.99 -15.00 36.36
CA ILE A 5 -4.95 -15.97 35.99
C ILE A 5 -5.22 -16.67 34.64
N SER A 6 -6.48 -16.71 34.18
CA SER A 6 -6.84 -17.34 32.90
C SER A 6 -6.45 -16.50 31.67
N GLN A 7 -6.24 -15.20 31.82
CA GLN A 7 -5.87 -14.32 30.70
C GLN A 7 -4.34 -14.15 30.57
N ALA A 8 -3.59 -14.52 31.61
CA ALA A 8 -2.13 -14.58 31.57
C ALA A 8 -1.61 -15.82 30.81
N GLN A 9 -2.40 -16.89 30.71
CA GLN A 9 -1.97 -18.17 30.11
C GLN A 9 -2.22 -18.28 28.61
N ALA A 10 -3.03 -17.39 28.01
CA ALA A 10 -3.25 -17.39 26.55
C ALA A 10 -2.06 -16.82 25.77
N GLN A 11 -1.16 -16.09 26.41
CA GLN A 11 0.08 -15.57 25.79
C GLN A 11 1.27 -16.53 25.96
N VAL A 12 1.14 -17.61 26.74
CA VAL A 12 2.21 -18.59 27.00
C VAL A 12 2.24 -19.71 25.95
N ALA A 13 1.21 -19.84 25.12
CA ALA A 13 1.10 -20.93 24.16
C ALA A 13 1.96 -20.77 22.88
N SER A 14 2.60 -19.61 22.65
CA SER A 14 3.39 -19.41 21.43
C SER A 14 4.80 -18.87 21.59
N GLN A 15 5.34 -18.62 22.79
CA GLN A 15 6.78 -18.45 23.00
C GLN A 15 7.19 -18.82 24.42
N GLY A 16 8.22 -19.66 24.54
CA GLY A 16 8.97 -19.82 25.79
C GLY A 16 9.33 -18.44 26.33
N GLY A 17 9.06 -18.22 27.61
CA GLY A 17 9.21 -16.90 28.23
C GLY A 17 10.60 -16.34 27.99
N CYS A 18 10.70 -15.01 28.02
CA CYS A 18 11.95 -14.26 28.11
C CYS A 18 12.71 -14.52 29.44
N ASN A 19 12.69 -15.76 29.91
CA ASN A 19 13.37 -16.25 31.08
C ASN A 19 14.61 -17.03 30.64
N PRO A 20 15.81 -16.62 31.08
CA PRO A 20 17.00 -17.39 30.79
C PRO A 20 16.93 -18.77 31.49
N GLY A 21 16.99 -19.85 30.72
CA GLY A 21 17.08 -21.23 31.22
C GLY A 21 16.04 -22.21 30.70
N GLU A 22 14.97 -21.75 30.05
CA GLU A 22 14.07 -22.62 29.28
C GLU A 22 14.39 -22.53 27.78
N GLY A 23 14.27 -23.66 27.09
CA GLY A 23 14.77 -23.85 25.73
C GLY A 23 14.31 -22.77 24.74
N GLY A 24 15.28 -22.35 23.90
CA GLY A 24 15.05 -21.56 22.69
C GLY A 24 14.53 -20.14 22.92
N LEU A 25 15.43 -19.20 23.21
CA LEU A 25 15.10 -17.77 23.23
C LEU A 25 14.89 -17.27 21.78
N ASN A 26 13.70 -16.75 21.46
CA ASN A 26 13.45 -16.05 20.21
C ASN A 26 13.70 -14.56 20.40
N LEU A 27 14.88 -14.12 19.96
CA LEU A 27 15.33 -12.74 20.14
C LEU A 27 14.46 -11.72 19.39
N GLY A 28 13.71 -12.14 18.36
CA GLY A 28 12.81 -11.27 17.59
C GLY A 28 11.64 -10.71 18.39
N ASP A 29 11.19 -11.45 19.41
CA ASP A 29 10.07 -11.09 20.27
C ASP A 29 10.54 -10.65 21.66
N CYS A 30 11.78 -10.97 22.03
CA CYS A 30 12.32 -10.57 23.32
C CYS A 30 13.03 -9.20 23.28
N LEU A 31 13.43 -8.71 22.11
CA LEU A 31 14.03 -7.38 21.92
C LEU A 31 12.98 -6.34 21.53
N GLN A 32 12.77 -5.35 22.41
CA GLN A 32 11.94 -4.17 22.15
C GLN A 32 12.83 -2.96 21.84
N LEU A 33 12.47 -2.19 20.81
CA LEU A 33 13.12 -0.91 20.51
C LEU A 33 12.61 0.19 21.45
N SER A 34 13.30 1.34 21.50
CA SER A 34 12.96 2.50 22.32
C SER A 34 11.53 3.05 22.14
N ASP A 35 10.85 2.67 21.06
CA ASP A 35 9.44 3.00 20.78
C ASP A 35 8.46 1.90 21.27
N SER A 36 8.92 0.95 22.09
CA SER A 36 8.16 -0.20 22.63
C SER A 36 7.56 -1.17 21.57
N THR A 37 8.12 -1.18 20.36
CA THR A 37 7.76 -2.13 19.28
C THR A 37 8.85 -3.20 19.08
N HIS A 38 8.44 -4.43 18.79
CA HIS A 38 9.34 -5.57 18.56
C HIS A 38 10.18 -5.43 17.28
N VAL A 39 11.42 -5.90 17.31
CA VAL A 39 12.34 -5.89 16.15
C VAL A 39 11.69 -6.56 14.91
N SER A 40 10.91 -7.62 15.12
CA SER A 40 10.17 -8.33 14.06
C SER A 40 9.21 -7.42 13.25
N SER A 41 8.63 -6.38 13.86
CA SER A 41 7.62 -5.54 13.20
C SER A 41 8.19 -4.37 12.38
N LYS A 42 9.46 -4.00 12.58
CA LYS A 42 10.09 -2.83 11.92
C LYS A 42 10.89 -3.19 10.66
N TYR A 43 11.45 -4.40 10.58
CA TYR A 43 12.36 -4.82 9.50
C TYR A 43 11.67 -5.53 8.32
N SER A 44 10.34 -5.51 8.21
CA SER A 44 9.61 -5.88 6.97
C SER A 44 9.64 -4.76 5.91
N SER A 45 10.76 -4.07 5.80
CA SER A 45 10.99 -2.74 5.20
C SER A 45 10.80 -2.62 3.68
N LEU A 46 9.91 -3.40 3.08
CA LEU A 46 9.40 -3.20 1.73
C LEU A 46 8.35 -2.07 1.68
N SER A 47 7.57 -1.91 2.76
CA SER A 47 6.45 -0.97 2.82
C SER A 47 6.84 0.49 2.61
N PHE A 48 8.01 0.92 3.10
CA PHE A 48 8.48 2.30 2.93
C PHE A 48 8.79 2.64 1.47
N LEU A 49 9.50 1.74 0.79
CA LEU A 49 9.93 1.94 -0.60
C LEU A 49 8.71 1.90 -1.54
N VAL A 50 7.78 0.97 -1.30
CA VAL A 50 6.51 0.88 -2.03
C VAL A 50 5.67 2.14 -1.82
N ASN A 51 5.53 2.64 -0.58
CA ASN A 51 4.74 3.85 -0.31
C ASN A 51 5.33 5.08 -1.04
N LEU A 52 6.65 5.25 -0.98
CA LEU A 52 7.34 6.36 -1.67
C LEU A 52 7.09 6.32 -3.19
N VAL A 53 7.26 5.14 -3.81
CA VAL A 53 7.09 4.97 -5.26
C VAL A 53 5.62 5.17 -5.65
N VAL A 54 4.69 4.53 -4.96
CA VAL A 54 3.25 4.61 -5.26
C VAL A 54 2.79 6.06 -5.20
N ARG A 55 3.09 6.79 -4.11
CA ARG A 55 2.69 8.19 -3.97
C ARG A 55 3.23 9.07 -5.11
N ASN A 56 4.51 8.92 -5.46
CA ASN A 56 5.11 9.74 -6.50
C ASN A 56 4.57 9.41 -7.90
N VAL A 57 4.36 8.13 -8.19
CA VAL A 57 3.77 7.67 -9.47
C VAL A 57 2.34 8.18 -9.62
N PHE A 58 1.51 8.13 -8.57
CA PHE A 58 0.14 8.64 -8.63
C PHE A 58 0.08 10.15 -8.92
N VAL A 59 1.00 10.94 -8.34
CA VAL A 59 1.09 12.38 -8.63
C VAL A 59 1.49 12.63 -10.08
N ILE A 60 2.52 11.95 -10.57
CA ILE A 60 3.00 12.08 -11.96
C ILE A 60 1.91 11.62 -12.95
N ALA A 61 1.26 10.49 -12.67
CA ALA A 61 0.19 9.95 -13.48
C ALA A 61 -1.01 10.89 -13.54
N GLY A 62 -1.41 11.50 -12.41
CA GLY A 62 -2.49 12.48 -12.37
C GLY A 62 -2.20 13.72 -13.21
N ILE A 63 -0.99 14.28 -13.11
CA ILE A 63 -0.56 15.41 -13.94
C ILE A 63 -0.51 15.00 -15.42
N GLY A 64 0.04 13.83 -15.74
CA GLY A 64 0.11 13.31 -17.11
C GLY A 64 -1.27 13.12 -17.74
N LEU A 65 -2.21 12.55 -16.98
CA LEU A 65 -3.60 12.39 -17.39
C LEU A 65 -4.26 13.73 -17.70
N PHE A 66 -4.05 14.72 -16.84
CA PHE A 66 -4.58 16.07 -17.05
C PHE A 66 -4.07 16.65 -18.37
N ILE A 67 -2.76 16.60 -18.62
CA ILE A 67 -2.16 17.12 -19.86
C ILE A 67 -2.69 16.37 -21.09
N MET A 68 -2.75 15.03 -21.03
CA MET A 68 -3.31 14.23 -22.14
C MET A 68 -4.76 14.58 -22.45
N PHE A 69 -5.57 14.91 -21.43
CA PHE A 69 -6.96 15.30 -21.62
C PHE A 69 -7.08 16.61 -22.40
N PHE A 70 -6.26 17.61 -22.08
CA PHE A 70 -6.20 18.85 -22.86
C PHE A 70 -5.68 18.62 -24.27
N VAL A 71 -4.61 17.84 -24.44
CA VAL A 71 -4.05 17.54 -25.77
C VAL A 71 -5.07 16.83 -26.65
N ALA A 72 -5.78 15.83 -26.12
CA ALA A 72 -6.84 15.14 -26.85
C ALA A 72 -7.98 16.10 -27.23
N GLY A 73 -8.42 16.96 -26.31
CA GLY A 73 -9.44 17.98 -26.58
C GLY A 73 -9.01 18.99 -27.65
N PHE A 74 -7.77 19.48 -27.58
CA PHE A 74 -7.22 20.39 -28.59
C PHE A 74 -7.06 19.72 -29.95
N GLN A 75 -6.60 18.46 -30.01
CA GLN A 75 -6.50 17.71 -31.27
C GLN A 75 -7.85 17.53 -31.94
N PHE A 76 -8.90 17.28 -31.14
CA PHE A 76 -10.26 17.10 -31.65
C PHE A 76 -10.78 18.36 -32.37
N ILE A 77 -10.42 19.55 -31.88
CA ILE A 77 -10.88 20.83 -32.42
C ILE A 77 -9.95 21.34 -33.53
N ALA A 78 -8.63 21.21 -33.37
CA ALA A 78 -7.65 21.89 -34.22
C ALA A 78 -7.36 21.19 -35.55
N LYS A 79 -7.57 19.87 -35.66
CA LYS A 79 -7.07 19.06 -36.79
C LYS A 79 -8.16 18.48 -37.71
N GLY A 80 -9.44 18.85 -37.54
CA GLY A 80 -10.53 18.40 -38.41
C GLY A 80 -10.65 16.87 -38.49
N LYS A 81 -10.94 16.30 -39.68
CA LYS A 81 -11.16 14.85 -39.85
C LYS A 81 -9.99 13.96 -39.38
N GLN A 82 -8.75 14.40 -39.59
CA GLN A 82 -7.56 13.64 -39.15
C GLN A 82 -7.35 13.77 -37.64
N GLY A 83 -7.67 14.94 -37.08
CA GLY A 83 -7.62 15.18 -35.63
C GLY A 83 -8.57 14.31 -34.82
N ILE A 84 -9.69 13.92 -35.40
CA ILE A 84 -10.70 13.10 -34.73
C ILE A 84 -10.16 11.69 -34.45
N GLU A 85 -9.45 11.08 -35.40
CA GLU A 85 -8.87 9.74 -35.24
C GLU A 85 -7.77 9.75 -34.17
N ASP A 86 -6.83 10.72 -34.28
CA ASP A 86 -5.72 10.91 -33.33
C ASP A 86 -6.22 11.24 -31.92
N ALA A 87 -7.21 12.13 -31.81
CA ALA A 87 -7.79 12.51 -30.53
C ALA A 87 -8.52 11.35 -29.88
N LYS A 88 -9.20 10.50 -30.67
CA LYS A 88 -9.89 9.31 -30.15
C LYS A 88 -8.89 8.29 -29.61
N GLN A 89 -7.76 8.08 -30.30
CA GLN A 89 -6.69 7.23 -29.80
C GLN A 89 -6.09 7.78 -28.49
N THR A 90 -5.78 9.08 -28.46
CA THR A 90 -5.22 9.75 -27.28
C THR A 90 -6.21 9.72 -26.09
N ALA A 91 -7.49 9.98 -26.34
CA ALA A 91 -8.54 9.91 -25.33
C ALA A 91 -8.73 8.47 -24.82
N THR A 92 -8.67 7.47 -25.70
CA THR A 92 -8.76 6.06 -25.28
C THR A 92 -7.57 5.66 -24.41
N ALA A 93 -6.36 6.10 -24.75
CA ALA A 93 -5.17 5.88 -23.94
C ALA A 93 -5.28 6.56 -22.56
N ALA A 94 -5.79 7.80 -22.52
CA ALA A 94 -6.04 8.52 -21.28
C ALA A 94 -7.08 7.78 -20.41
N VAL A 95 -8.24 7.42 -20.97
CA VAL A 95 -9.27 6.67 -20.26
C VAL A 95 -8.74 5.32 -19.77
N LEU A 96 -7.98 4.60 -20.59
CA LEU A 96 -7.36 3.33 -20.19
C LEU A 96 -6.40 3.52 -19.01
N GLY A 97 -5.54 4.54 -19.06
CA GLY A 97 -4.64 4.89 -17.95
C GLY A 97 -5.41 5.23 -16.67
N PHE A 98 -6.52 5.96 -16.80
CA PHE A 98 -7.39 6.27 -15.67
C PHE A 98 -8.03 5.02 -15.06
N VAL A 99 -8.54 4.10 -15.88
CA VAL A 99 -9.10 2.83 -15.41
C VAL A 99 -8.05 1.99 -14.69
N ILE A 100 -6.82 1.93 -15.20
CA ILE A 100 -5.72 1.21 -14.55
C ILE A 100 -5.43 1.79 -13.15
N MET A 101 -5.40 3.12 -13.00
CA MET A 101 -5.21 3.75 -11.69
C MET A 101 -6.34 3.39 -10.72
N PHE A 102 -7.57 3.34 -11.21
CA PHE A 102 -8.73 2.96 -10.40
C PHE A 102 -8.66 1.48 -9.95
N CYS A 103 -8.26 0.58 -10.84
CA CYS A 103 -8.01 -0.82 -10.51
C CYS A 103 -6.88 -0.98 -9.49
N ALA A 104 -5.79 -0.22 -9.63
CA ALA A 104 -4.67 -0.24 -8.68
C ALA A 104 -5.13 0.21 -7.27
N TYR A 105 -5.96 1.24 -7.19
CA TYR A 105 -6.56 1.68 -5.93
C TYR A 105 -7.41 0.58 -5.28
N TRP A 106 -8.26 -0.09 -6.07
CA TRP A 106 -9.07 -1.19 -5.56
C TRP A 106 -8.24 -2.35 -5.02
N ILE A 107 -7.13 -2.71 -5.67
CA ILE A 107 -6.23 -3.76 -5.17
C ILE A 107 -5.69 -3.38 -3.79
N VAL A 108 -5.21 -2.15 -3.60
CA VAL A 108 -4.70 -1.70 -2.29
C VAL A 108 -5.82 -1.66 -1.24
N GLN A 109 -7.02 -1.23 -1.62
CA GLN A 109 -8.17 -1.18 -0.72
C GLN A 109 -8.64 -2.58 -0.29
N LEU A 110 -8.61 -3.55 -1.20
CA LEU A 110 -8.86 -4.96 -0.92
C LEU A 110 -7.81 -5.52 0.06
N VAL A 111 -6.53 -5.23 -0.16
CA VAL A 111 -5.45 -5.66 0.74
C VAL A 111 -5.60 -5.04 2.13
N LYS A 112 -6.01 -3.76 2.24
CA LYS A 112 -6.37 -3.15 3.53
C LYS A 112 -7.48 -3.90 4.25
N TYR A 113 -8.55 -4.20 3.52
CA TYR A 113 -9.75 -4.82 4.10
C TYR A 113 -9.46 -6.21 4.68
N ILE A 114 -8.62 -7.00 4.02
CA ILE A 114 -8.27 -8.35 4.50
C ILE A 114 -7.17 -8.37 5.57
N THR A 115 -6.27 -7.37 5.58
CA THR A 115 -5.10 -7.39 6.49
C THR A 115 -5.37 -6.65 7.81
N ASP A 116 -6.46 -5.89 7.92
CA ASP A 116 -6.84 -4.98 9.04
C ASP A 116 -5.74 -3.94 9.42
N THR A 117 -4.55 -4.04 8.84
CA THR A 117 -3.48 -3.05 8.95
C THR A 117 -3.83 -1.81 8.15
N ASN A 118 -3.71 -0.66 8.80
CA ASN A 118 -3.96 0.64 8.20
C ASN A 118 -2.81 1.05 7.26
N ILE A 119 -2.81 0.52 6.02
CA ILE A 119 -1.80 0.82 5.00
C ILE A 119 -2.09 2.20 4.40
N LEU A 120 -1.77 3.30 5.10
CA LEU A 120 -2.04 4.65 4.62
C LEU A 120 -1.51 4.84 3.18
N LEU A 121 -2.45 5.09 2.26
CA LEU A 121 -2.19 5.54 0.89
C LEU A 121 -2.23 7.06 0.94
#